data_AF-A0ABD0YXY0-F1
#
_entry.id   AF-A0ABD0YXY0-F1
#
_cell.length_a   1.000
_cell.length_b   1.000
_cell.length_c   1.000
_cell.angle_alpha   90.00
_cell.angle_beta   90.00
_cell.angle_gamma   90.00
#
_symmetry.space_group_name_H-M   'P 1'
#
loop_
_entity.id
_entity.type
_entity.pdbx_description
1 polymer ?
#
loop_
_entity_poly.entity_id
_entity_poly.type
_entity_poly.pdbx_seq_one_letter_code
_entity_poly.pdbx_strand_id
1 'polypeptide(L)'
;MKLCAANKSQLGVPNVKLIGNMHGNEPVGREMIINMIQYLIDGYRGGDEEIVGLVSTTKVHLMPSLNPDGYRMAVEGYCTRGPGRDNGRGKDLNRDFPTRLDWNNSDEQPETSAVRRWMSSVQFVLSASLHSGALVVSYPFDAPTEHHCLEDMGECLVAGSWRATTESITGDDDVFRHLATLYSNNNPRIPLGCGQHEKFNNGIINGALWYPTTGSMQDYNYLFHGCLELTLQISCCKYPFAHMLEAIWHENHRALIKLMGEVQRGVKGVVREKASGRSLAGARVSLEGTNRATTNTTPIGEYWKILLPGKYSLKVSMHRMILAVLLIVCSSSPIDVFK
;
A
#
# COMPACT_ATOMS: atom_id res chain seq x y z
N MET A 1 1.72 -14.47 6.17
CA MET A 1 3.08 -15.05 6.22
C MET A 1 4.11 -13.92 6.24
N LYS A 2 5.28 -14.11 6.87
CA LYS A 2 6.39 -13.14 6.87
C LYS A 2 7.67 -13.82 6.38
N LEU A 3 8.31 -13.25 5.38
CA LEU A 3 9.58 -13.70 4.81
C LEU A 3 10.66 -12.64 5.07
N CYS A 4 11.77 -13.07 5.64
CA CYS A 4 12.94 -12.21 5.89
C CYS A 4 14.16 -13.07 6.17
N ALA A 5 15.25 -12.82 5.44
CA ALA A 5 16.56 -13.44 5.64
C ALA A 5 17.57 -12.47 6.29
N ALA A 6 17.15 -11.25 6.61
CA ALA A 6 17.99 -10.28 7.32
C ALA A 6 18.45 -10.81 8.68
N ASN A 7 19.66 -10.44 9.09
CA ASN A 7 20.14 -10.81 10.42
C ASN A 7 19.25 -10.17 11.50
N LYS A 8 18.96 -10.89 12.58
CA LYS A 8 18.15 -10.39 13.70
C LYS A 8 18.72 -9.11 14.33
N SER A 9 20.04 -8.91 14.29
CA SER A 9 20.69 -7.70 14.80
C SER A 9 20.76 -6.56 13.78
N GLN A 10 20.33 -6.77 12.54
CA GLN A 10 20.39 -5.77 11.48
C GLN A 10 19.36 -4.68 11.72
N LEU A 11 19.83 -3.44 11.79
CA LEU A 11 19.00 -2.24 11.91
C LEU A 11 18.55 -1.75 10.54
N GLY A 12 17.46 -1.01 10.50
CA GLY A 12 16.96 -0.33 9.31
C GLY A 12 16.38 -1.30 8.27
N VAL A 13 15.90 -2.48 8.68
CA VAL A 13 15.20 -3.46 7.82
C VAL A 13 13.70 -3.12 7.81
N PRO A 14 13.19 -2.45 6.75
CA PRO A 14 11.79 -2.01 6.70
C PRO A 14 10.81 -3.17 6.52
N ASN A 15 9.54 -2.91 6.84
CA ASN A 15 8.44 -3.84 6.57
C ASN A 15 7.65 -3.39 5.33
N VAL A 16 7.39 -4.34 4.43
CA VAL A 16 6.44 -4.21 3.32
C VAL A 16 5.32 -5.22 3.51
N LYS A 17 4.10 -4.88 3.08
CA LYS A 17 3.02 -5.87 3.00
C LYS A 17 2.29 -5.88 1.66
N LEU A 18 1.90 -7.07 1.22
CA LEU A 18 0.93 -7.27 0.15
C LEU A 18 -0.31 -7.94 0.73
N ILE A 19 -1.48 -7.40 0.39
CA ILE A 19 -2.79 -7.92 0.80
C ILE A 19 -3.59 -8.23 -0.45
N GLY A 20 -4.20 -9.41 -0.51
CA GLY A 20 -5.06 -9.82 -1.61
C GLY A 20 -6.47 -10.10 -1.13
N ASN A 21 -7.41 -10.05 -2.08
CA ASN A 21 -8.73 -10.66 -1.92
C ASN A 21 -9.48 -10.15 -0.68
N MET A 22 -9.46 -8.82 -0.48
CA MET A 22 -10.35 -8.14 0.46
C MET A 22 -11.80 -8.12 -0.04
N HIS A 23 -12.00 -8.06 -1.35
CA HIS A 23 -13.24 -8.48 -1.97
C HIS A 23 -13.10 -9.95 -2.34
N GLY A 24 -13.95 -10.80 -1.76
CA GLY A 24 -13.81 -12.24 -1.90
C GLY A 24 -13.93 -12.74 -3.34
N ASN A 25 -14.71 -12.05 -4.18
CA ASN A 25 -14.88 -12.35 -5.60
C ASN A 25 -13.82 -11.74 -6.53
N GLU A 26 -12.75 -11.19 -5.97
CA GLU A 26 -11.57 -10.72 -6.71
C GLU A 26 -10.34 -11.58 -6.33
N PRO A 27 -10.33 -12.91 -6.62
CA PRO A 27 -9.31 -13.82 -6.10
C PRO A 27 -7.99 -13.80 -6.87
N VAL A 28 -7.87 -13.05 -7.97
CA VAL A 28 -6.60 -12.97 -8.72
C VAL A 28 -5.46 -12.53 -7.78
N GLY A 29 -5.68 -11.50 -6.95
CA GLY A 29 -4.70 -11.04 -5.97
C GLY A 29 -4.30 -12.10 -4.94
N ARG A 30 -5.22 -13.01 -4.57
CA ARG A 30 -4.93 -14.14 -3.68
C ARG A 30 -3.93 -15.09 -4.30
N GLU A 31 -4.20 -15.52 -5.52
CA GLU A 31 -3.34 -16.46 -6.24
C GLU A 31 -1.98 -15.81 -6.59
N MET A 32 -1.96 -14.51 -6.92
CA MET A 32 -0.71 -13.78 -7.12
C MET A 32 0.17 -13.77 -5.88
N ILE A 33 -0.40 -13.58 -4.69
CA ILE A 33 0.37 -13.58 -3.45
C ILE A 33 0.86 -15.00 -3.10
N ILE A 34 0.07 -16.04 -3.35
CA ILE A 34 0.50 -17.44 -3.18
C ILE A 34 1.69 -17.74 -4.09
N ASN A 35 1.61 -17.39 -5.38
CA ASN A 35 2.71 -17.56 -6.32
C ASN A 35 3.94 -16.72 -5.92
N MET A 36 3.74 -15.51 -5.39
CA MET A 36 4.83 -14.68 -4.87
C MET A 36 5.54 -15.32 -3.68
N ILE A 37 4.82 -15.99 -2.78
CA ILE A 37 5.44 -16.75 -1.68
C ILE A 37 6.41 -17.80 -2.25
N GLN A 38 5.95 -18.59 -3.21
CA GLN A 38 6.77 -19.64 -3.84
C GLN A 38 7.97 -19.04 -4.58
N TYR A 39 7.74 -18.01 -5.39
CA TYR A 39 8.76 -17.32 -6.17
C TYR A 39 9.89 -16.74 -5.30
N LEU A 40 9.55 -16.11 -4.17
CA LEU A 40 10.56 -15.57 -3.25
C LEU A 40 11.37 -16.68 -2.56
N ILE A 41 10.74 -17.81 -2.22
CA ILE A 41 11.42 -18.95 -1.59
C ILE A 41 12.37 -19.62 -2.58
N ASP A 42 11.89 -19.89 -3.79
CA ASP A 42 12.68 -20.55 -4.82
C ASP A 42 13.82 -19.67 -5.32
N GLY A 43 13.56 -18.37 -5.53
CA GLY A 43 14.60 -17.41 -5.89
C GLY A 43 15.68 -17.31 -4.82
N TYR A 44 15.31 -17.26 -3.53
CA TYR A 44 16.29 -17.26 -2.45
C TYR A 44 17.13 -18.54 -2.40
N ARG A 45 16.50 -19.72 -2.55
CA ARG A 45 17.20 -21.02 -2.56
C ARG A 45 18.08 -21.22 -3.79
N GLY A 46 17.64 -20.69 -4.93
CA GLY A 46 18.35 -20.74 -6.20
C GLY A 46 19.48 -19.72 -6.31
N GLY A 47 19.59 -18.78 -5.38
CA GLY A 47 20.61 -17.72 -5.41
C GLY A 47 20.33 -16.61 -6.42
N ASP A 48 19.05 -16.36 -6.76
CA ASP A 48 18.66 -15.20 -7.55
C ASP A 48 19.04 -13.92 -6.80
N GLU A 49 19.97 -13.14 -7.37
CA GLU A 49 20.52 -11.97 -6.70
C GLU A 49 19.43 -10.95 -6.33
N GLU A 50 18.45 -10.71 -7.22
CA GLU A 50 17.35 -9.76 -6.99
C GLU A 50 16.53 -10.16 -5.76
N ILE A 51 16.16 -11.44 -5.70
CA ILE A 51 15.35 -11.99 -4.62
C ILE A 51 16.15 -12.07 -3.32
N VAL A 52 17.40 -12.55 -3.36
CA VAL A 52 18.29 -12.61 -2.20
C VAL A 52 18.49 -11.21 -1.62
N GLY A 53 18.76 -10.20 -2.45
CA GLY A 53 18.90 -8.81 -2.03
C GLY A 53 17.62 -8.28 -1.37
N LEU A 54 16.45 -8.52 -1.98
CA LEU A 54 15.16 -8.09 -1.45
C LEU A 54 14.89 -8.69 -0.06
N VAL A 55 14.94 -10.02 0.09
CA VAL A 55 14.54 -10.69 1.34
C VAL A 55 15.60 -10.55 2.45
N SER A 56 16.86 -10.29 2.10
CA SER A 56 17.94 -10.05 3.07
C SER A 56 17.93 -8.62 3.63
N THR A 57 17.22 -7.69 2.96
CA THR A 57 17.17 -6.28 3.36
C THR A 57 15.78 -5.80 3.75
N THR A 58 14.75 -6.64 3.56
CA THR A 58 13.34 -6.29 3.76
C THR A 58 12.59 -7.39 4.51
N LYS A 59 11.64 -7.00 5.37
CA LYS A 59 10.65 -7.91 5.95
C LYS A 59 9.40 -7.88 5.08
N VAL A 60 9.18 -8.92 4.29
CA VAL A 60 8.06 -9.01 3.35
C VAL A 60 6.91 -9.78 4.02
N HIS A 61 5.76 -9.13 4.18
CA HIS A 61 4.55 -9.74 4.73
C HIS A 61 3.52 -9.97 3.64
N LEU A 62 2.97 -11.18 3.59
CA LEU A 62 2.11 -11.64 2.50
C LEU A 62 0.80 -12.19 3.10
N MET A 63 -0.32 -11.57 2.75
CA MET A 63 -1.67 -11.96 3.16
C MET A 63 -2.48 -12.29 1.90
N PRO A 64 -2.58 -13.57 1.50
CA PRO A 64 -3.29 -13.95 0.28
C PRO A 64 -4.77 -13.55 0.29
N SER A 65 -5.46 -13.70 1.42
CA SER A 65 -6.89 -13.45 1.51
C SER A 65 -7.24 -12.76 2.81
N LEU A 66 -7.73 -11.53 2.70
CA LEU A 66 -8.33 -10.81 3.82
C LEU A 66 -9.79 -11.22 4.04
N ASN A 67 -10.53 -11.56 2.97
CA ASN A 67 -11.93 -11.97 3.03
C ASN A 67 -12.14 -13.41 2.53
N PRO A 68 -11.73 -14.42 3.32
CA PRO A 68 -11.89 -15.83 2.94
C PRO A 68 -13.37 -16.27 2.90
N ASP A 69 -14.24 -15.67 3.71
CA ASP A 69 -15.67 -15.99 3.73
C ASP A 69 -16.36 -15.55 2.43
N GLY A 70 -16.09 -14.32 1.98
CA GLY A 70 -16.55 -13.84 0.68
C GLY A 70 -16.01 -14.68 -0.47
N TYR A 71 -14.73 -15.09 -0.42
CA TYR A 71 -14.13 -15.95 -1.44
C TYR A 71 -14.85 -17.30 -1.56
N ARG A 72 -15.23 -17.91 -0.44
CA ARG A 72 -16.01 -19.17 -0.43
C ARG A 72 -17.35 -19.04 -1.16
N MET A 73 -17.92 -17.84 -1.20
CA MET A 73 -19.19 -17.54 -1.88
C MET A 73 -18.99 -17.09 -3.34
N ALA A 74 -17.77 -16.83 -3.77
CA ALA A 74 -17.46 -16.39 -5.12
C ALA A 74 -17.53 -17.54 -6.12
N VAL A 75 -17.86 -17.22 -7.37
CA VAL A 75 -18.04 -18.21 -8.44
C VAL A 75 -17.07 -17.92 -9.58
N GLU A 76 -16.26 -18.91 -9.95
CA GLU A 76 -15.30 -18.82 -11.05
C GLU A 76 -16.01 -18.47 -12.38
N GLY A 77 -15.38 -17.63 -13.21
CA GLY A 77 -15.93 -17.16 -14.48
C GLY A 77 -16.80 -15.90 -14.36
N TYR A 78 -17.17 -15.47 -13.16
CA TYR A 78 -17.89 -14.20 -12.97
C TYR A 78 -16.92 -13.02 -13.08
N CYS A 79 -16.89 -12.38 -14.25
CA CYS A 79 -15.98 -11.26 -14.53
C CYS A 79 -16.45 -9.89 -14.04
N THR A 80 -17.73 -9.70 -13.76
CA THR A 80 -18.31 -8.40 -13.37
C THR A 80 -18.77 -8.43 -11.90
N ARG A 81 -19.95 -7.87 -11.56
CA ARG A 81 -20.49 -7.95 -10.19
C ARG A 81 -21.07 -9.36 -9.98
N GLY A 82 -20.45 -10.13 -9.09
CA GLY A 82 -20.88 -11.47 -8.69
C GLY A 82 -21.01 -11.63 -7.17
N PRO A 83 -21.50 -12.80 -6.70
CA PRO A 83 -21.55 -13.10 -5.27
C PRO A 83 -20.14 -13.11 -4.65
N GLY A 84 -20.05 -12.89 -3.33
CA GLY A 84 -18.80 -13.04 -2.58
C GLY A 84 -17.90 -11.81 -2.51
N ARG A 85 -18.36 -10.62 -2.94
CA ARG A 85 -17.60 -9.37 -2.72
C ARG A 85 -17.43 -9.09 -1.23
N ASP A 86 -18.56 -9.00 -0.53
CA ASP A 86 -18.65 -8.56 0.85
C ASP A 86 -18.18 -9.68 1.81
N ASN A 87 -17.94 -9.35 3.08
CA ASN A 87 -17.56 -10.36 4.09
C ASN A 87 -18.74 -11.27 4.49
N GLY A 88 -18.51 -12.18 5.44
CA GLY A 88 -19.55 -13.11 5.93
C GLY A 88 -20.80 -12.44 6.54
N ARG A 89 -20.75 -11.12 6.80
CA ARG A 89 -21.87 -10.31 7.31
C ARG A 89 -22.48 -9.37 6.25
N GLY A 90 -22.07 -9.49 4.98
CA GLY A 90 -22.58 -8.66 3.90
C GLY A 90 -22.07 -7.22 3.94
N LYS A 91 -20.89 -6.97 4.52
CA LYS A 91 -20.25 -5.66 4.57
C LYS A 91 -19.05 -5.57 3.62
N ASP A 92 -18.93 -4.44 2.94
CA ASP A 92 -17.77 -4.13 2.09
C ASP A 92 -16.59 -3.70 2.97
N LEU A 93 -15.58 -4.56 3.09
CA LEU A 93 -14.40 -4.29 3.92
C LEU A 93 -13.61 -3.06 3.46
N ASN A 94 -13.71 -2.65 2.19
CA ASN A 94 -13.05 -1.44 1.71
C ASN A 94 -13.89 -0.17 1.91
N ARG A 95 -14.94 -0.24 2.74
CA ARG A 95 -15.74 0.89 3.24
C ARG A 95 -15.79 0.94 4.77
N ASP A 96 -15.08 0.04 5.43
CA ASP A 96 -15.24 -0.24 6.86
C ASP A 96 -14.12 0.33 7.74
N PHE A 97 -13.03 0.83 7.12
CA PHE A 97 -11.91 1.40 7.86
C PHE A 97 -12.23 2.78 8.45
N PRO A 98 -11.66 3.14 9.61
CA PRO A 98 -11.81 4.47 10.18
C PRO A 98 -11.40 5.60 9.23
N THR A 99 -12.14 6.69 9.26
CA THR A 99 -11.86 7.91 8.50
C THR A 99 -11.48 9.07 9.44
N ARG A 100 -11.14 10.23 8.88
CA ARG A 100 -10.94 11.45 9.68
C ARG A 100 -12.23 11.93 10.36
N LEU A 101 -13.37 11.71 9.71
CA LEU A 101 -14.68 12.18 10.17
C LEU A 101 -15.35 11.18 11.11
N ASP A 102 -15.13 9.89 10.87
CA ASP A 102 -15.68 8.81 11.68
C ASP A 102 -14.59 7.82 12.10
N TRP A 103 -14.11 8.01 13.33
CA TRP A 103 -13.11 7.14 13.96
C TRP A 103 -13.73 5.95 14.69
N ASN A 104 -14.98 6.07 15.12
CA ASN A 104 -15.67 5.11 15.99
C ASN A 104 -16.75 4.36 15.20
N ASN A 105 -16.32 3.60 14.18
CA ASN A 105 -17.21 2.69 13.47
C ASN A 105 -17.70 1.58 14.44
N SER A 106 -18.90 1.77 14.98
CA SER A 106 -19.51 0.84 15.96
C SER A 106 -19.87 -0.53 15.38
N ASP A 107 -19.91 -0.66 14.05
CA ASP A 107 -20.16 -1.90 13.31
C ASP A 107 -18.91 -2.34 12.55
N GLU A 108 -17.72 -2.12 13.13
CA GLU A 108 -16.45 -2.60 12.57
C GLU A 108 -16.45 -4.13 12.40
N GLN A 109 -15.99 -4.58 11.23
CA GLN A 109 -15.89 -5.98 10.89
C GLN A 109 -14.63 -6.65 11.49
N PRO A 110 -14.68 -7.94 11.82
CA PRO A 110 -13.55 -8.65 12.44
C PRO A 110 -12.27 -8.62 11.58
N GLU A 111 -12.41 -8.66 10.26
CA GLU A 111 -11.30 -8.57 9.30
C GLU A 111 -10.62 -7.20 9.37
N THR A 112 -11.40 -6.12 9.34
CA THR A 112 -10.93 -4.74 9.50
C THR A 112 -10.20 -4.56 10.82
N SER A 113 -10.79 -5.04 11.92
CA SER A 113 -10.20 -4.99 13.25
C SER A 113 -8.87 -5.76 13.33
N ALA A 114 -8.76 -6.90 12.64
CA ALA A 114 -7.52 -7.66 12.56
C ALA A 114 -6.42 -6.90 11.80
N VAL A 115 -6.75 -6.25 10.68
CA VAL A 115 -5.79 -5.41 9.93
C VAL A 115 -5.35 -4.21 10.76
N ARG A 116 -6.27 -3.50 11.43
CA ARG A 116 -5.93 -2.38 12.31
C ARG A 116 -4.96 -2.80 13.40
N ARG A 117 -5.24 -3.90 14.10
CA ARG A 117 -4.34 -4.45 15.13
C ARG A 117 -2.97 -4.83 14.56
N TRP A 118 -2.95 -5.44 13.37
CA TRP A 118 -1.72 -5.80 12.70
C TRP A 118 -0.87 -4.57 12.36
N MET A 119 -1.50 -3.52 11.81
CA MET A 119 -0.86 -2.24 11.50
C MET A 119 -0.34 -1.52 12.75
N SER A 120 -1.06 -1.56 13.87
CA SER A 120 -0.57 -1.02 15.14
C SER A 120 0.62 -1.82 15.72
N SER A 121 0.74 -3.10 15.37
CA SER A 121 1.80 -3.99 15.88
C SER A 121 3.09 -3.98 15.05
N VAL A 122 3.00 -3.64 13.76
CA VAL A 122 4.11 -3.66 12.82
C VAL A 122 4.15 -2.35 12.06
N GLN A 123 5.29 -1.66 12.14
CA GLN A 123 5.50 -0.44 11.37
C GLN A 123 5.78 -0.76 9.90
N PHE A 124 4.71 -0.77 9.10
CA PHE A 124 4.78 -0.88 7.64
C PHE A 124 5.18 0.44 7.00
N VAL A 125 6.03 0.36 5.99
CA VAL A 125 6.54 1.53 5.26
C VAL A 125 5.86 1.64 3.89
N LEU A 126 5.73 0.51 3.19
CA LEU A 126 5.13 0.40 1.86
C LEU A 126 4.15 -0.77 1.84
N SER A 127 3.09 -0.63 1.05
CA SER A 127 2.03 -1.63 0.94
C SER A 127 1.36 -1.62 -0.43
N ALA A 128 0.71 -2.72 -0.78
CA ALA A 128 -0.26 -2.75 -1.85
C ALA A 128 -1.41 -3.73 -1.56
N SER A 129 -2.63 -3.33 -1.91
CA SER A 129 -3.82 -4.18 -1.94
C SER A 129 -4.13 -4.59 -3.38
N LEU A 130 -4.26 -5.89 -3.65
CA LEU A 130 -4.51 -6.44 -4.98
C LEU A 130 -6.01 -6.70 -5.18
N HIS A 131 -6.55 -6.13 -6.25
CA HIS A 131 -7.96 -6.11 -6.64
C HIS A 131 -8.16 -6.53 -8.09
N SER A 132 -9.42 -6.69 -8.49
CA SER A 132 -9.80 -6.99 -9.87
C SER A 132 -11.12 -6.32 -10.26
N GLY A 133 -11.39 -6.26 -11.57
CA GLY A 133 -12.50 -5.55 -12.17
C GLY A 133 -12.07 -4.36 -13.04
N ALA A 134 -10.78 -4.04 -13.06
CA ALA A 134 -10.16 -3.02 -13.90
C ALA A 134 -8.68 -3.34 -14.14
N LEU A 135 -8.01 -2.54 -14.97
CA LEU A 135 -6.56 -2.54 -15.16
C LEU A 135 -6.01 -1.13 -14.94
N VAL A 136 -5.60 -0.84 -13.70
CA VAL A 136 -5.09 0.46 -13.28
C VAL A 136 -4.40 0.37 -11.92
N VAL A 137 -3.44 1.25 -11.66
CA VAL A 137 -2.93 1.50 -10.31
C VAL A 137 -3.60 2.74 -9.73
N SER A 138 -4.42 2.54 -8.71
CA SER A 138 -5.06 3.63 -7.97
C SER A 138 -4.17 4.03 -6.78
N TYR A 139 -4.03 5.33 -6.58
CA TYR A 139 -3.25 5.91 -5.47
C TYR A 139 -4.09 6.93 -4.67
N PRO A 140 -3.73 7.19 -3.41
CA PRO A 140 -4.54 8.01 -2.53
C PRO A 140 -4.60 9.49 -2.95
N PHE A 141 -5.57 10.24 -2.46
CA PHE A 141 -6.68 9.75 -1.61
C PHE A 141 -7.80 9.12 -2.44
N ASP A 142 -8.45 8.11 -1.87
CA ASP A 142 -9.73 7.59 -2.36
C ASP A 142 -10.90 8.48 -1.91
N ALA A 143 -10.79 9.08 -0.72
CA ALA A 143 -11.77 10.01 -0.21
C ALA A 143 -11.63 11.38 -0.91
N PRO A 144 -12.74 11.98 -1.38
CA PRO A 144 -12.73 13.34 -1.93
C PRO A 144 -12.37 14.39 -0.86
N THR A 145 -12.02 15.60 -1.30
CA THR A 145 -11.68 16.69 -0.39
C THR A 145 -12.90 17.14 0.44
N GLU A 146 -12.66 17.44 1.73
CA GLU A 146 -13.71 17.66 2.74
C GLU A 146 -14.75 18.71 2.34
N HIS A 147 -14.40 19.75 1.56
CA HIS A 147 -15.37 20.79 1.17
C HIS A 147 -16.51 20.32 0.25
N HIS A 148 -16.40 19.18 -0.44
CA HIS A 148 -17.46 18.72 -1.34
C HIS A 148 -18.40 17.68 -0.72
N CYS A 149 -18.07 17.08 0.43
CA CYS A 149 -18.93 16.09 1.10
C CYS A 149 -19.57 16.60 2.40
N LEU A 150 -19.31 17.84 2.79
CA LEU A 150 -19.88 18.45 3.99
C LEU A 150 -21.25 19.08 3.77
N GLU A 151 -21.62 19.43 2.54
CA GLU A 151 -22.93 20.05 2.25
C GLU A 151 -24.04 19.01 2.04
N ASP A 152 -23.73 17.83 1.50
CA ASP A 152 -24.69 16.72 1.34
C ASP A 152 -24.01 15.36 1.61
N MET A 153 -23.90 14.98 2.89
CA MET A 153 -23.31 13.70 3.32
C MET A 153 -23.95 12.46 2.68
N GLY A 154 -25.16 12.58 2.11
CA GLY A 154 -25.85 11.49 1.43
C GLY A 154 -25.26 11.13 0.06
N GLU A 155 -24.67 12.08 -0.67
CA GLU A 155 -24.29 11.86 -2.09
C GLU A 155 -22.89 11.27 -2.27
N CYS A 156 -21.92 11.64 -1.43
CA CYS A 156 -20.56 11.06 -1.48
C CYS A 156 -20.49 9.61 -0.98
N LEU A 157 -21.47 9.17 -0.18
CA LEU A 157 -21.55 7.79 0.33
C LEU A 157 -22.24 6.84 -0.67
N VAL A 158 -22.93 7.38 -1.69
CA VAL A 158 -23.49 6.58 -2.77
C VAL A 158 -22.41 6.39 -3.83
N ALA A 159 -21.78 5.23 -3.74
CA ALA A 159 -20.75 4.75 -4.62
C ALA A 159 -21.19 4.87 -6.12
N GLY A 160 -20.65 5.84 -6.86
CA GLY A 160 -20.97 6.11 -8.27
C GLY A 160 -21.98 7.25 -8.54
N SER A 161 -22.47 7.95 -7.51
CA SER A 161 -23.38 9.09 -7.66
C SER A 161 -22.67 10.41 -8.01
N TRP A 162 -21.35 10.49 -7.77
CA TRP A 162 -20.55 11.68 -8.01
C TRP A 162 -19.30 11.36 -8.81
N ARG A 163 -19.00 12.20 -9.81
CA ARG A 163 -17.70 12.23 -10.48
C ARG A 163 -16.92 13.40 -9.90
N ALA A 164 -15.86 13.11 -9.16
CA ALA A 164 -14.92 14.15 -8.77
C ALA A 164 -14.35 14.81 -10.04
N THR A 165 -14.29 16.14 -10.05
CA THR A 165 -13.70 16.90 -11.16
C THR A 165 -12.22 17.22 -10.93
N THR A 166 -11.73 16.96 -9.72
CA THR A 166 -10.35 17.23 -9.28
C THR A 166 -9.81 16.06 -8.46
N GLU A 167 -8.50 15.91 -8.43
CA GLU A 167 -7.82 14.89 -7.63
C GLU A 167 -7.83 15.27 -6.14
N SER A 168 -7.95 14.28 -5.27
CA SER A 168 -7.75 14.43 -3.82
C SER A 168 -6.31 14.06 -3.49
N ILE A 169 -5.44 15.07 -3.39
CA ILE A 169 -3.99 14.89 -3.35
C ILE A 169 -3.45 14.69 -1.92
N THR A 170 -2.43 13.84 -1.79
CA THR A 170 -1.70 13.66 -0.53
C THR A 170 -0.52 14.62 -0.42
N GLY A 171 0.06 14.75 0.78
CA GLY A 171 1.35 15.44 0.93
C GLY A 171 2.54 14.71 0.29
N ASP A 172 2.43 13.39 0.09
CA ASP A 172 3.43 12.53 -0.56
C ASP A 172 3.00 12.15 -2.01
N ASP A 173 2.21 12.99 -2.68
CA ASP A 173 1.64 12.74 -4.03
C ASP A 173 2.70 12.40 -5.09
N ASP A 174 3.85 13.07 -5.04
CA ASP A 174 4.98 12.80 -5.92
C ASP A 174 5.51 11.36 -5.77
N VAL A 175 5.62 10.89 -4.53
CA VAL A 175 6.04 9.51 -4.22
C VAL A 175 4.97 8.52 -4.66
N PHE A 176 3.69 8.80 -4.40
CA PHE A 176 2.61 7.92 -4.84
C PHE A 176 2.54 7.77 -6.37
N ARG A 177 2.64 8.88 -7.11
CA ARG A 177 2.71 8.84 -8.58
C ARG A 177 3.92 8.07 -9.07
N HIS A 178 5.08 8.24 -8.45
CA HIS A 178 6.28 7.46 -8.77
C HIS A 178 6.04 5.96 -8.57
N LEU A 179 5.53 5.55 -7.40
CA LEU A 179 5.25 4.14 -7.09
C LEU A 179 4.21 3.55 -8.04
N ALA A 180 3.13 4.29 -8.33
CA ALA A 180 2.08 3.86 -9.24
C ALA A 180 2.60 3.71 -10.67
N THR A 181 3.39 4.70 -11.13
CA THR A 181 4.01 4.68 -12.46
C THR A 181 5.02 3.54 -12.59
N LEU A 182 5.81 3.26 -11.55
CA LEU A 182 6.75 2.14 -11.53
C LEU A 182 6.02 0.82 -11.74
N TYR A 183 4.93 0.59 -11.01
CA TYR A 183 4.14 -0.64 -11.17
C TYR A 183 3.53 -0.73 -12.57
N SER A 184 2.87 0.34 -13.02
CA SER A 184 2.24 0.42 -14.34
C SER A 184 3.23 0.15 -15.48
N ASN A 185 4.41 0.77 -15.46
CA ASN A 185 5.43 0.60 -16.49
C ASN A 185 6.07 -0.79 -16.51
N ASN A 186 6.02 -1.53 -15.40
CA ASN A 186 6.53 -2.90 -15.31
C ASN A 186 5.44 -3.96 -15.52
N ASN A 187 4.21 -3.55 -15.83
CA ASN A 187 3.11 -4.44 -16.18
C ASN A 187 2.65 -4.15 -17.63
N PRO A 188 2.74 -5.11 -18.56
CA PRO A 188 2.45 -4.87 -19.98
C PRO A 188 0.95 -4.63 -20.27
N ARG A 189 0.04 -4.96 -19.33
CA ARG A 189 -1.41 -4.84 -19.52
C ARG A 189 -2.00 -3.59 -18.89
N ILE A 190 -1.46 -3.13 -17.75
CA ILE A 190 -2.02 -1.99 -17.01
C ILE A 190 -2.16 -0.72 -17.87
N PRO A 191 -1.15 -0.28 -18.65
CA PRO A 191 -1.30 0.89 -19.52
C PRO A 191 -2.35 0.74 -20.63
N LEU A 192 -2.74 -0.49 -20.96
CA LEU A 192 -3.72 -0.78 -22.01
C LEU A 192 -5.17 -0.67 -21.52
N GLY A 193 -5.39 -0.76 -20.20
CA GLY A 193 -6.72 -0.70 -19.59
C GLY A 193 -7.63 -1.87 -20.00
N CYS A 194 -8.91 -1.75 -19.62
CA CYS A 194 -9.96 -2.73 -19.96
C CYS A 194 -10.78 -2.24 -21.16
N GLY A 195 -10.41 -2.71 -22.36
CA GLY A 195 -11.12 -2.35 -23.59
C GLY A 195 -10.99 -0.87 -23.95
N GLN A 196 -11.93 -0.34 -24.75
CA GLN A 196 -11.81 1.01 -25.30
C GLN A 196 -12.33 2.12 -24.36
N HIS A 197 -13.17 1.79 -23.38
CA HIS A 197 -13.90 2.78 -22.57
C HIS A 197 -13.24 3.10 -21.22
N GLU A 198 -12.34 2.26 -20.73
CA GLU A 198 -11.57 2.49 -19.49
C GLU A 198 -10.10 2.72 -19.84
N LYS A 199 -9.77 3.96 -20.21
CA LYS A 199 -8.39 4.37 -20.46
C LYS A 199 -7.92 5.29 -19.35
N PHE A 200 -6.97 4.81 -18.56
CA PHE A 200 -6.27 5.59 -17.55
C PHE A 200 -4.96 6.07 -18.16
N ASN A 201 -4.68 7.37 -18.04
CA ASN A 201 -3.45 7.93 -18.59
C ASN A 201 -2.24 7.25 -17.92
N ASN A 202 -1.38 6.61 -18.71
CA ASN A 202 -0.25 5.80 -18.25
C ASN A 202 -0.62 4.69 -17.24
N GLY A 203 -1.88 4.22 -17.22
CA GLY A 203 -2.32 3.14 -16.34
C GLY A 203 -2.37 3.48 -14.85
N ILE A 204 -2.39 4.77 -14.48
CA ILE A 204 -2.51 5.22 -13.08
C ILE A 204 -3.69 6.18 -12.91
N ILE A 205 -4.25 6.26 -11.71
CA ILE A 205 -5.34 7.18 -11.40
C ILE A 205 -5.38 7.55 -9.91
N ASN A 206 -5.76 8.80 -9.59
CA ASN A 206 -6.09 9.16 -8.21
C ASN A 206 -7.43 8.51 -7.83
N GLY A 207 -7.50 7.91 -6.65
CA GLY A 207 -8.66 7.13 -6.21
C GLY A 207 -9.96 7.92 -6.20
N ALA A 208 -9.94 9.12 -5.62
CA ALA A 208 -11.11 10.00 -5.58
C ALA A 208 -11.53 10.47 -6.98
N LEU A 209 -10.57 10.74 -7.87
CA LEU A 209 -10.87 11.11 -9.26
C LEU A 209 -11.55 9.96 -10.03
N TRP A 210 -11.15 8.73 -9.76
CA TRP A 210 -11.73 7.55 -10.41
C TRP A 210 -13.12 7.22 -9.87
N TYR A 211 -13.19 6.95 -8.57
CA TYR A 211 -14.39 6.51 -7.87
C TYR A 211 -14.30 6.91 -6.40
N PRO A 212 -14.86 8.08 -6.03
CA PRO A 212 -14.84 8.58 -4.67
C PRO A 212 -15.33 7.54 -3.66
N THR A 213 -14.55 7.30 -2.61
CA THR A 213 -14.95 6.39 -1.54
C THR A 213 -14.34 6.78 -0.20
N THR A 214 -15.12 6.63 0.87
CA THR A 214 -14.65 6.75 2.24
C THR A 214 -14.45 5.38 2.87
N GLY A 215 -13.67 5.33 3.96
CA GLY A 215 -13.43 4.11 4.73
C GLY A 215 -12.58 3.06 4.03
N SER A 216 -11.71 3.47 3.09
CA SER A 216 -10.81 2.55 2.39
C SER A 216 -9.59 2.18 3.23
N MET A 217 -9.10 0.96 3.03
CA MET A 217 -7.86 0.49 3.66
C MET A 217 -6.65 1.32 3.23
N GLN A 218 -6.63 1.73 1.97
CA GLN A 218 -5.55 2.52 1.36
C GLN A 218 -5.37 3.85 2.08
N ASP A 219 -6.45 4.61 2.27
CA ASP A 219 -6.38 5.91 2.95
C ASP A 219 -6.07 5.73 4.44
N TYR A 220 -6.65 4.71 5.09
CA TYR A 220 -6.35 4.40 6.49
C TYR A 220 -4.85 4.15 6.72
N ASN A 221 -4.20 3.44 5.80
CA ASN A 221 -2.78 3.14 5.86
C ASN A 221 -1.91 4.40 5.94
N TYR A 222 -2.19 5.34 5.05
CA TYR A 222 -1.43 6.58 4.94
C TYR A 222 -1.73 7.52 6.11
N LEU A 223 -3.02 7.70 6.44
CA LEU A 223 -3.47 8.68 7.41
C LEU A 223 -3.06 8.36 8.84
N PHE A 224 -3.14 7.09 9.24
CA PHE A 224 -2.96 6.71 10.64
C PHE A 224 -1.60 6.08 10.93
N HIS A 225 -0.92 5.55 9.91
CA HIS A 225 0.34 4.83 10.10
C HIS A 225 1.48 5.35 9.22
N GLY A 226 1.22 6.29 8.30
CA GLY A 226 2.23 6.79 7.35
C GLY A 226 2.74 5.73 6.39
N CYS A 227 2.04 4.60 6.26
CA CYS A 227 2.35 3.54 5.32
C CYS A 227 1.83 3.93 3.94
N LEU A 228 2.68 3.90 2.92
CA LEU A 228 2.29 4.21 1.55
C LEU A 228 1.62 2.97 0.94
N GLU A 229 0.28 2.93 0.85
CA GLU A 229 -0.45 1.84 0.21
C GLU A 229 -0.98 2.23 -1.17
N LEU A 230 -0.84 1.33 -2.15
CA LEU A 230 -1.47 1.43 -3.46
C LEU A 230 -2.59 0.40 -3.60
N THR A 231 -3.62 0.73 -4.38
CA THR A 231 -4.64 -0.22 -4.83
C THR A 231 -4.33 -0.67 -6.25
N LEU A 232 -4.01 -1.94 -6.43
CA LEU A 232 -3.61 -2.52 -7.71
C LEU A 232 -4.78 -3.26 -8.34
N GLN A 233 -5.36 -2.74 -9.41
CA GLN A 233 -6.38 -3.44 -10.20
C GLN A 233 -5.69 -4.22 -11.31
N ILE A 234 -5.53 -5.53 -11.12
CA ILE A 234 -4.58 -6.34 -11.91
C ILE A 234 -5.23 -7.28 -12.93
N SER A 235 -6.57 -7.25 -13.03
CA SER A 235 -7.32 -8.07 -13.98
C SER A 235 -8.67 -7.42 -14.28
N CYS A 236 -9.05 -7.34 -15.55
CA CYS A 236 -10.38 -6.88 -15.96
C CYS A 236 -11.49 -7.82 -15.46
N CYS A 237 -11.26 -9.13 -15.57
CA CYS A 237 -12.21 -10.12 -15.06
C CYS A 237 -12.00 -10.26 -13.55
N LYS A 238 -13.06 -10.08 -12.75
CA LYS A 238 -12.99 -10.24 -11.30
C LYS A 238 -12.57 -11.64 -10.87
N TYR A 239 -13.26 -12.66 -11.37
CA TYR A 239 -12.91 -14.06 -11.12
C TYR A 239 -12.70 -14.80 -12.45
N PRO A 240 -11.50 -14.70 -13.06
CA PRO A 240 -11.18 -15.44 -14.28
C PRO A 240 -11.05 -16.94 -14.00
N PHE A 241 -11.21 -17.75 -15.05
CA PHE A 241 -10.87 -19.17 -15.02
C PHE A 241 -9.39 -19.41 -14.71
N ALA A 242 -9.10 -20.51 -14.00
CA ALA A 242 -7.78 -20.87 -13.52
C ALA A 242 -6.69 -20.90 -14.60
N HIS A 243 -7.03 -21.30 -15.84
CA HIS A 243 -6.08 -21.35 -16.95
C HIS A 243 -5.51 -19.97 -17.35
N MET A 244 -6.14 -18.87 -16.94
CA MET A 244 -5.63 -17.51 -17.18
C MET A 244 -4.63 -17.05 -16.12
N LEU A 245 -4.54 -17.73 -14.96
CA LEU A 245 -3.73 -17.27 -13.82
C LEU A 245 -2.23 -17.22 -14.13
N GLU A 246 -1.73 -18.13 -14.97
CA GLU A 246 -0.33 -18.16 -15.38
C GLU A 246 0.05 -16.91 -16.17
N ALA A 247 -0.78 -16.52 -17.16
CA ALA A 247 -0.56 -15.30 -17.92
C ALA A 247 -0.58 -14.06 -17.02
N ILE A 248 -1.57 -13.96 -16.13
CA ILE A 248 -1.69 -12.84 -15.18
C ILE A 248 -0.49 -12.79 -14.23
N TRP A 249 0.04 -13.94 -13.79
CA TRP A 249 1.27 -14.00 -13.00
C TRP A 249 2.47 -13.41 -13.77
N HIS A 250 2.67 -13.81 -15.01
CA HIS A 250 3.76 -13.31 -15.85
C HIS A 250 3.65 -11.80 -16.12
N GLU A 251 2.44 -11.25 -16.17
CA GLU A 251 2.19 -9.81 -16.32
C GLU A 251 2.52 -9.00 -15.05
N ASN A 252 2.41 -9.59 -13.85
CA ASN A 252 2.44 -8.84 -12.59
C ASN A 252 3.68 -9.07 -11.71
N HIS A 253 4.28 -10.27 -11.71
CA HIS A 253 5.31 -10.63 -10.72
C HIS A 253 6.50 -9.65 -10.71
N ARG A 254 7.00 -9.25 -11.89
CA ARG A 254 8.12 -8.28 -11.98
C ARG A 254 7.75 -6.92 -11.43
N ALA A 255 6.54 -6.41 -11.72
CA ALA A 255 6.05 -5.16 -11.19
C ALA A 255 5.93 -5.18 -9.66
N LEU A 256 5.48 -6.30 -9.07
CA LEU A 256 5.41 -6.49 -7.62
C LEU A 256 6.81 -6.51 -6.97
N ILE A 257 7.80 -7.20 -7.56
CA ILE A 257 9.17 -7.19 -7.05
C ILE A 257 9.75 -5.78 -7.06
N LYS A 258 9.61 -5.05 -8.19
CA LYS A 258 10.09 -3.67 -8.30
C LYS A 258 9.40 -2.74 -7.30
N LEU A 259 8.08 -2.87 -7.12
CA LEU A 259 7.34 -2.11 -6.13
C LEU A 259 7.85 -2.40 -4.71
N MET A 260 7.98 -3.67 -4.31
CA MET A 260 8.49 -4.00 -2.97
C MET A 260 9.90 -3.45 -2.72
N GLY A 261 10.76 -3.41 -3.74
CA GLY A 261 12.11 -2.85 -3.66
C GLY A 261 12.15 -1.35 -3.33
N GLU A 262 11.12 -0.58 -3.71
CA GLU A 262 11.03 0.86 -3.43
C GLU A 262 10.98 1.20 -1.94
N VAL A 263 10.72 0.22 -1.06
CA VAL A 263 10.81 0.41 0.39
C VAL A 263 12.20 0.84 0.86
N GLN A 264 13.24 0.59 0.07
CA GLN A 264 14.62 0.97 0.37
C GLN A 264 14.95 2.42 -0.05
N ARG A 265 14.08 3.09 -0.80
CA ARG A 265 14.27 4.47 -1.26
C ARG A 265 14.18 5.47 -0.11
N GLY A 266 14.87 6.59 -0.26
CA GLY A 266 14.70 7.77 0.58
C GLY A 266 15.63 7.75 1.78
N VAL A 267 15.09 8.00 2.98
CA VAL A 267 15.87 8.10 4.21
C VAL A 267 15.39 7.10 5.24
N LYS A 268 16.33 6.42 5.88
CA LYS A 268 16.10 5.59 7.06
C LYS A 268 17.25 5.77 8.04
N GLY A 269 16.99 5.56 9.32
CA GLY A 269 18.01 5.77 10.35
C GLY A 269 17.54 5.39 11.73
N VAL A 270 18.36 5.74 12.74
CA VAL A 270 18.07 5.49 14.16
C VAL A 270 18.25 6.80 14.93
N VAL A 271 17.22 7.19 15.68
CA VAL A 271 17.27 8.35 16.56
C VAL A 271 17.82 7.92 17.92
N ARG A 272 18.91 8.57 18.34
CA ARG A 272 19.57 8.30 19.63
C ARG A 272 19.82 9.60 20.38
N GLU A 273 19.76 9.51 21.70
CA GLU A 273 20.20 10.57 22.60
C GLU A 273 21.73 10.70 22.57
N LYS A 274 22.24 11.92 22.35
CA LYS A 274 23.68 12.17 22.15
C LYS A 274 24.53 11.79 23.35
N ALA A 275 24.06 12.07 24.57
CA ALA A 275 24.84 11.85 25.80
C ALA A 275 24.89 10.38 26.21
N SER A 276 23.77 9.66 26.13
CA SER A 276 23.64 8.28 26.62
C SER A 276 23.78 7.22 25.54
N GLY A 277 23.66 7.58 24.26
CA GLY A 277 23.56 6.63 23.13
C GLY A 277 22.24 5.86 23.08
N ARG A 278 21.32 6.12 24.03
CA ARG A 278 20.03 5.44 24.15
C ARG A 278 19.15 5.73 22.95
N SER A 279 18.54 4.69 22.38
CA SER A 279 17.54 4.84 21.34
C SER A 279 16.30 5.59 21.85
N LEU A 280 15.80 6.53 21.06
CA LEU A 280 14.60 7.28 21.38
C LEU A 280 13.40 6.64 20.70
N ALA A 281 12.57 5.94 21.47
CA ALA A 281 11.32 5.34 21.00
C ALA A 281 10.19 6.39 20.94
N GLY A 282 9.33 6.31 19.92
CA GLY A 282 8.16 7.18 19.78
C GLY A 282 8.47 8.63 19.43
N ALA A 283 9.70 8.97 19.05
CA ALA A 283 10.02 10.27 18.49
C ALA A 283 9.38 10.41 17.10
N ARG A 284 8.72 11.52 16.85
CA ARG A 284 8.09 11.83 15.57
C ARG A 284 9.12 12.37 14.59
N VAL A 285 9.22 11.75 13.43
CA VAL A 285 10.03 12.15 12.28
C VAL A 285 9.11 12.71 11.20
N SER A 286 9.42 13.93 10.74
CA SER A 286 8.60 14.72 9.81
C SER A 286 9.48 15.56 8.87
N LEU A 287 8.92 16.06 7.77
CA LEU A 287 9.61 17.01 6.90
C LEU A 287 9.05 18.42 7.12
N GLU A 288 9.92 19.38 7.44
CA GLU A 288 9.48 20.76 7.72
C GLU A 288 8.84 21.42 6.51
N GLY A 289 7.81 22.22 6.77
CA GLY A 289 7.09 22.97 5.72
C GLY A 289 6.25 22.08 4.79
N THR A 290 6.04 20.80 5.13
CA THR A 290 5.23 19.87 4.31
C THR A 290 4.08 19.28 5.11
N ASN A 291 3.03 18.84 4.40
CA ASN A 291 1.91 18.04 4.90
C ASN A 291 2.11 16.52 4.62
N ARG A 292 3.35 16.10 4.36
CA ARG A 292 3.72 14.69 4.16
C ARG A 292 3.46 13.86 5.41
N ALA A 293 3.18 12.58 5.24
CA ALA A 293 2.96 11.68 6.36
C ALA A 293 4.17 11.66 7.31
N THR A 294 3.87 11.66 8.61
CA THR A 294 4.90 11.53 9.65
C THR A 294 5.06 10.08 10.05
N THR A 295 6.25 9.71 10.53
CA THR A 295 6.51 8.39 11.08
C THR A 295 7.05 8.52 12.50
N ASN A 296 6.74 7.57 13.38
CA ASN A 296 7.29 7.54 14.74
C ASN A 296 8.43 6.54 14.81
N THR A 297 9.42 6.77 15.66
CA THR A 297 10.51 5.82 15.81
C THR A 297 10.08 4.54 16.53
N THR A 298 10.66 3.40 16.13
CA THR A 298 10.44 2.09 16.79
C THR A 298 10.95 2.09 18.24
N PRO A 299 10.65 1.04 19.04
CA PRO A 299 11.26 0.88 20.38
C PRO A 299 12.79 0.96 20.42
N ILE A 300 13.46 0.65 19.30
CA ILE A 300 14.92 0.75 19.15
C ILE A 300 15.37 1.98 18.36
N GLY A 301 14.46 2.94 18.13
CA GLY A 301 14.74 4.26 17.57
C GLY A 301 14.74 4.33 16.05
N GLU A 302 14.39 3.25 15.34
CA GLU A 302 14.44 3.22 13.87
C GLU A 302 13.32 4.03 13.23
N TYR A 303 13.57 4.59 12.06
CA TYR A 303 12.56 5.21 11.20
C TYR A 303 12.89 4.98 9.72
N TRP A 304 11.85 5.09 8.88
CA TRP A 304 11.94 5.01 7.42
C TRP A 304 10.99 6.03 6.79
N LYS A 305 11.44 6.69 5.73
CA LYS A 305 10.62 7.60 4.92
C LYS A 305 11.05 7.50 3.46
N ILE A 306 10.15 7.00 2.62
CA ILE A 306 10.33 6.94 1.17
C ILE A 306 10.25 8.38 0.64
N LEU A 307 11.28 8.79 -0.10
CA LEU A 307 11.41 10.14 -0.67
C LEU A 307 12.05 10.04 -2.05
N LEU A 308 11.60 10.89 -2.99
CA LEU A 308 12.26 11.04 -4.27
C LEU A 308 13.58 11.81 -4.15
N PRO A 309 14.42 11.84 -5.20
CA PRO A 309 15.64 12.64 -5.18
C PRO A 309 15.32 14.12 -4.94
N GLY A 310 16.01 14.74 -4.00
CA GLY A 310 15.68 16.08 -3.55
C GLY A 310 16.40 16.50 -2.27
N LYS A 311 16.21 17.75 -1.88
CA LYS A 311 16.71 18.31 -0.60
C LYS A 311 15.54 18.48 0.35
N TYR A 312 15.69 18.00 1.59
CA TYR A 312 14.63 18.03 2.58
C TYR A 312 15.16 18.49 3.94
N SER A 313 14.30 19.12 4.75
CA SER A 313 14.58 19.40 6.16
C SER A 313 13.86 18.37 7.03
N LEU A 314 14.61 17.41 7.57
CA LEU A 314 14.10 16.34 8.43
C LEU A 314 14.04 16.84 9.88
N LYS A 315 12.83 16.95 10.43
CA LYS A 315 12.59 17.34 11.81
C LYS A 315 12.24 16.14 12.69
N VAL A 316 13.00 15.98 13.76
CA VAL A 316 12.73 15.02 14.84
C VAL A 316 12.17 15.76 16.05
N SER A 317 11.04 15.30 16.56
CA SER A 317 10.34 15.92 17.69
C SER A 317 9.77 14.89 18.67
N MET A 318 9.65 15.25 19.94
CA MET A 318 9.05 14.40 20.96
C MET A 318 8.29 15.27 21.95
N HIS A 319 7.06 14.89 22.33
CA HIS A 319 6.20 15.68 23.23
C HIS A 319 6.10 17.16 22.83
N ARG A 320 6.00 17.45 21.53
CA ARG A 320 5.96 18.80 20.91
C ARG A 320 7.28 19.61 21.00
N MET A 321 8.33 19.09 21.63
CA MET A 321 9.66 19.70 21.60
C MET A 321 10.42 19.25 20.34
N ILE A 322 11.09 20.19 19.69
CA ILE A 322 12.00 19.90 18.57
C ILE A 322 13.32 19.40 19.15
N LEU A 323 13.72 18.18 18.79
CA LEU A 323 14.97 17.58 19.25
C LEU A 323 16.11 17.83 18.27
N ALA A 324 15.81 17.78 16.96
CA ALA A 324 16.79 18.01 15.90
C ALA A 324 16.10 18.41 14.60
N VAL A 325 16.82 19.19 13.79
CA VAL A 325 16.49 19.50 12.40
C VAL A 325 17.74 19.22 11.56
N LEU A 326 17.60 18.40 10.53
CA LEU A 326 18.70 17.92 9.70
C LEU A 326 18.38 18.20 8.22
N LEU A 327 19.28 18.88 7.52
CA LEU A 327 19.21 18.98 6.07
C LEU A 327 19.72 17.67 5.46
N ILE A 328 18.89 17.01 4.67
CA ILE A 328 19.22 15.76 3.99
C ILE A 328 19.12 15.96 2.47
N VAL A 329 20.01 15.28 1.74
CA VAL A 329 20.01 15.23 0.28
C VAL A 329 19.79 13.78 -0.13
N CYS A 330 18.69 13.50 -0.82
CA CYS A 330 18.42 12.22 -1.45
C CYS A 330 18.93 12.28 -2.89
N SER A 331 19.97 11.52 -3.24
CA SER A 331 20.72 11.68 -4.49
C SER A 331 20.35 10.73 -5.64
N SER A 332 19.65 9.61 -5.40
CA SER A 332 19.17 8.70 -6.47
C SER A 332 18.21 7.61 -5.95
N SER A 333 17.63 6.84 -6.89
CA SER A 333 16.71 5.68 -6.79
C SER A 333 16.97 4.73 -5.60
N PRO A 334 16.00 3.87 -5.17
CA PRO A 334 16.32 2.79 -4.24
C PRO A 334 17.56 2.14 -4.79
N ILE A 335 18.58 2.05 -3.94
CA ILE A 335 19.89 1.47 -4.23
C ILE A 335 19.70 0.43 -5.33
N ASP A 336 20.31 0.60 -6.50
CA ASP A 336 20.55 -0.53 -7.38
C ASP A 336 21.32 -1.51 -6.48
N VAL A 337 20.62 -2.46 -5.86
CA VAL A 337 21.20 -3.46 -4.95
C VAL A 337 22.12 -4.42 -5.72
N PHE A 338 22.36 -4.14 -7.01
CA PHE A 338 23.11 -4.95 -7.95
C PHE A 338 24.11 -4.11 -8.74
N LYS A 339 25.10 -3.53 -8.05
CA LYS A 339 26.47 -3.35 -8.56
C LYS A 339 27.50 -3.47 -7.46
#